data_AF-A0A7C1VGD8-F1
#
_entry.id   AF-A0A7C1VGD8-F1
#
_cell.length_a   1.000
_cell.length_b   1.000
_cell.length_c   1.000
_cell.angle_alpha   90.00
_cell.angle_beta   90.00
_cell.angle_gamma   90.00
#
_symmetry.space_group_name_H-M   'P 1'
#
loop_
_entity.id
_entity.type
_entity.pdbx_description
1 polymer ?
#
loop_
_entity_poly.entity_id
_entity_poly.type
_entity_poly.pdbx_seq_one_letter_code
_entity_poly.pdbx_strand_id
1 'polypeptide(L)'
;MLSSRYHSNSAPTWEQNEWLLDSDIDDMIDDAIATIDMEERYRKYEAIQKKINDLQPSLHLFEQAQKHPYQASYIDWPATTGEKIPVMGYDFAANLISVYPERK
;
A
#
# COMPACT_ATOMS: atom_id res chain seq x y z
N MET A 1 3.36 -6.15 -1.96
CA MET A 1 2.09 -6.15 -1.18
C MET A 1 1.31 -7.44 -1.41
N LEU A 2 1.14 -7.92 -2.66
CA LEU A 2 0.47 -9.20 -2.93
C LEU A 2 1.14 -10.40 -2.23
N SER A 3 2.48 -10.52 -2.28
CA SER A 3 3.18 -11.61 -1.59
C SER A 3 2.92 -11.64 -0.09
N SER A 4 3.18 -10.53 0.61
CA SER A 4 2.95 -10.37 2.05
C SER A 4 1.51 -10.70 2.47
N ARG A 5 0.50 -10.40 1.64
CA ARG A 5 -0.92 -10.65 1.97
C ARG A 5 -1.44 -12.02 1.55
N TYR A 6 -0.97 -12.60 0.45
CA TYR A 6 -1.65 -13.74 -0.19
C TYR A 6 -0.74 -14.93 -0.50
N HIS A 7 0.58 -14.80 -0.38
CA HIS A 7 1.48 -15.94 -0.55
C HIS A 7 1.46 -16.84 0.69
N SER A 8 1.51 -18.16 0.52
CA SER A 8 1.41 -19.15 1.61
C SER A 8 2.48 -19.00 2.69
N ASN A 9 3.69 -18.58 2.32
CA ASN A 9 4.76 -18.24 3.29
C ASN A 9 4.38 -17.16 4.31
N SER A 10 3.37 -16.34 4.02
CA SER A 10 2.84 -15.33 4.93
C SER A 10 1.70 -15.83 5.82
N ALA A 11 1.14 -17.01 5.56
CA ALA A 11 0.11 -17.63 6.40
C ALA A 11 0.46 -17.68 7.90
N PRO A 12 1.69 -18.03 8.33
CA PRO A 12 2.03 -18.06 9.75
C PRO A 12 2.32 -16.68 10.35
N THR A 13 2.23 -15.58 9.59
CA THR A 13 2.50 -14.22 10.07
C THR A 13 1.21 -13.46 10.32
N TRP A 14 1.32 -12.26 10.90
CA TRP A 14 0.18 -11.36 11.09
C TRP A 14 -0.34 -10.76 9.78
N GLU A 15 0.45 -10.88 8.69
CA GLU A 15 0.13 -10.27 7.41
C GLU A 15 -0.97 -11.02 6.68
N GLN A 16 -1.17 -12.32 6.92
CA GLN A 16 -2.25 -13.12 6.33
C GLN A 16 -3.13 -13.69 7.44
N ASN A 17 -4.42 -13.33 7.44
CA ASN A 17 -5.36 -13.72 8.49
C ASN A 17 -6.32 -14.82 8.02
N GLU A 18 -6.31 -15.10 6.72
CA GLU A 18 -7.22 -15.97 6.01
C GLU A 18 -6.71 -17.43 5.92
N TRP A 19 -5.43 -17.67 6.27
CA TRP A 19 -4.74 -18.97 6.11
C TRP A 19 -4.91 -19.56 4.69
N LEU A 20 -4.77 -18.69 3.68
CA LEU A 20 -4.85 -19.03 2.27
C LEU A 20 -3.58 -19.78 1.86
N LEU A 21 -3.76 -21.05 1.47
CA LEU A 21 -2.70 -21.95 1.01
C LEU A 21 -3.03 -22.44 -0.40
N ASP A 22 -2.68 -21.65 -1.41
CA ASP A 22 -2.97 -21.91 -2.82
C ASP A 22 -1.67 -21.82 -3.63
N SER A 23 -1.13 -22.98 -4.02
CA SER A 23 0.15 -23.07 -4.73
C SER A 23 0.10 -22.41 -6.11
N ASP A 24 -1.05 -22.36 -6.76
CA ASP A 24 -1.16 -21.67 -8.05
C ASP A 24 -1.03 -20.16 -7.86
N ILE A 25 -1.63 -19.61 -6.79
CA ILE A 25 -1.48 -18.18 -6.45
C ILE A 25 -0.03 -17.87 -6.08
N ASP A 26 0.63 -18.76 -5.33
CA ASP A 26 2.05 -18.62 -4.99
C ASP A 26 2.92 -18.55 -6.25
N ASP A 27 2.77 -19.52 -7.15
CA ASP A 27 3.52 -19.58 -8.42
C ASP A 27 3.28 -18.33 -9.29
N MET A 28 2.02 -17.86 -9.36
CA MET A 28 1.69 -16.63 -10.10
C MET A 28 2.37 -15.40 -9.49
N ILE A 29 2.40 -15.29 -8.15
CA ILE A 29 3.05 -14.18 -7.45
C ILE A 29 4.56 -14.21 -7.71
N ASP A 30 5.20 -15.38 -7.61
CA ASP A 30 6.64 -15.53 -7.82
C ASP A 30 7.04 -15.21 -9.26
N ASP A 31 6.27 -15.68 -10.25
CA ASP A 31 6.46 -15.34 -11.66
C ASP A 31 6.31 -13.82 -11.91
N ALA A 32 5.30 -13.19 -11.33
CA ALA A 32 5.10 -11.75 -11.45
C ALA A 32 6.28 -10.95 -10.85
N ILE A 33 6.78 -11.37 -9.69
CA ILE A 33 7.94 -10.72 -9.04
C ILE A 33 9.22 -10.89 -9.89
N ALA A 34 9.42 -12.05 -10.49
CA ALA A 34 10.58 -12.35 -11.34
C ALA A 34 10.54 -11.62 -12.70
N THR A 35 9.36 -11.17 -13.16
CA THR A 35 9.17 -10.53 -14.47
C THR A 35 9.78 -9.14 -14.51
N ILE A 36 10.79 -8.88 -15.37
CA ILE A 36 11.47 -7.57 -15.45
C ILE A 36 10.63 -6.52 -16.18
N ASP A 37 9.92 -6.92 -17.25
CA ASP A 37 9.09 -6.00 -18.02
C ASP A 37 7.91 -5.49 -17.17
N MET A 38 7.74 -4.17 -17.13
CA MET A 38 6.80 -3.54 -16.22
C MET A 38 5.35 -3.75 -16.66
N GLU A 39 5.06 -3.67 -17.96
CA GLU A 39 3.71 -3.85 -18.49
C GLU A 39 3.27 -5.32 -18.36
N GLU A 40 4.16 -6.26 -18.62
CA GLU A 40 3.94 -7.67 -18.38
C GLU A 40 3.69 -7.96 -16.89
N ARG A 41 4.54 -7.43 -16.00
CA ARG A 41 4.36 -7.56 -14.55
C ARG A 41 3.01 -7.03 -14.09
N TYR A 42 2.57 -5.88 -14.60
CA TYR A 42 1.27 -5.30 -14.27
C TYR A 42 0.10 -6.16 -14.75
N ARG A 43 0.16 -6.71 -15.97
CA ARG A 43 -0.85 -7.66 -16.46
C ARG A 43 -0.92 -8.93 -15.60
N LYS A 44 0.23 -9.44 -15.15
CA LYS A 44 0.27 -10.58 -14.21
C LYS A 44 -0.39 -10.24 -12.87
N TYR A 45 -0.08 -9.07 -12.30
CA TYR A 45 -0.74 -8.61 -11.06
C TYR A 45 -2.24 -8.41 -11.20
N GLU A 46 -2.72 -7.92 -12.35
CA GLU A 46 -4.16 -7.82 -12.62
C GLU A 46 -4.83 -9.19 -12.59
N ALA A 47 -4.24 -10.18 -13.26
CA ALA A 47 -4.76 -11.55 -13.28
C ALA A 47 -4.81 -12.18 -11.88
N ILE A 48 -3.76 -11.99 -11.07
CA ILE A 48 -3.70 -12.46 -9.68
C ILE A 48 -4.81 -11.82 -8.84
N GLN A 49 -4.94 -10.49 -8.91
CA GLN A 49 -5.98 -9.76 -8.17
C GLN A 49 -7.39 -10.19 -8.58
N LYS A 50 -7.62 -10.45 -9.86
CA LYS A 50 -8.90 -11.01 -10.32
C LYS A 50 -9.18 -12.38 -9.70
N LYS A 51 -8.20 -13.30 -9.72
CA LYS A 51 -8.35 -14.64 -9.10
C LYS A 51 -8.65 -14.54 -7.60
N ILE A 52 -7.94 -13.67 -6.89
CA ILE A 52 -8.17 -13.42 -5.46
C ILE A 52 -9.57 -12.85 -5.21
N ASN A 53 -10.00 -11.86 -6.00
CA ASN A 53 -11.33 -11.27 -5.86
C ASN A 53 -12.45 -12.27 -6.17
N ASP A 54 -12.26 -13.17 -7.12
CA ASP A 54 -13.23 -14.23 -7.43
C ASP A 54 -13.30 -15.28 -6.29
N LEU A 55 -12.17 -15.56 -5.61
CA LEU A 55 -12.10 -16.46 -4.45
C LEU A 55 -12.72 -15.83 -3.17
N GLN A 56 -12.69 -14.51 -3.07
CA GLN A 56 -13.17 -13.73 -1.91
C GLN A 56 -12.58 -14.15 -0.55
N PRO A 57 -11.24 -14.33 -0.40
CA PRO A 57 -10.64 -14.69 0.89
C PRO A 57 -10.73 -13.53 1.90
N SER A 58 -10.71 -12.28 1.42
CA SER A 58 -10.81 -11.06 2.23
C SER A 58 -11.92 -10.16 1.70
N LEU A 59 -12.55 -9.37 2.59
CA LEU A 59 -13.47 -8.30 2.21
C LEU A 59 -12.75 -6.95 2.20
N HIS A 60 -12.62 -6.33 1.02
CA HIS A 60 -12.07 -4.98 0.89
C HIS A 60 -13.17 -3.94 1.13
N LEU A 61 -13.30 -3.48 2.37
CA LEU A 61 -14.44 -2.64 2.78
C LEU A 61 -14.30 -1.16 2.38
N PHE A 62 -13.14 -0.58 2.63
CA PHE A 62 -12.88 0.83 2.33
C PHE A 62 -11.37 1.10 2.31
N GLU A 63 -10.99 2.20 1.67
CA GLU A 63 -9.66 2.78 1.79
C GLU A 63 -9.66 3.79 2.93
N GLN A 64 -8.71 3.65 3.86
CA GLN A 64 -8.60 4.57 4.98
C GLN A 64 -7.94 5.87 4.55
N ALA A 65 -8.71 6.96 4.48
CA ALA A 65 -8.15 8.29 4.34
C ALA A 65 -7.45 8.72 5.64
N GLN A 66 -6.19 9.12 5.55
CA GLN A 66 -5.49 9.72 6.67
C GLN A 66 -6.01 11.13 6.94
N LYS A 67 -6.27 11.44 8.21
CA LYS A 67 -6.79 12.74 8.65
C LYS A 67 -5.81 13.36 9.62
N HIS A 68 -5.34 14.56 9.31
CA HIS A 68 -4.29 15.22 10.09
C HIS A 68 -4.72 16.65 10.47
N PRO A 69 -5.03 16.92 11.74
CA PRO A 69 -5.19 18.29 12.20
C PRO A 69 -3.83 18.98 12.29
N TYR A 70 -3.73 20.20 11.78
CA TYR A 70 -2.52 21.03 11.86
C TYR A 70 -2.88 22.52 11.96
N GLN A 71 -1.91 23.34 12.38
CA GLN A 71 -2.09 24.78 12.54
C GLN A 71 -1.72 25.51 11.25
N ALA A 72 -2.70 25.74 10.38
CA ALA A 72 -2.49 26.35 9.08
C ALA A 72 -1.99 27.82 9.14
N SER A 73 -2.08 28.48 10.29
CA SER A 73 -1.56 29.86 10.45
C SER A 73 -0.03 29.93 10.43
N TYR A 74 0.65 28.91 10.96
CA TYR A 74 2.10 28.94 11.15
C TYR A 74 2.84 27.67 10.71
N ILE A 75 2.15 26.69 10.13
CA ILE A 75 2.76 25.46 9.62
C ILE A 75 2.50 25.36 8.11
N ASP A 76 3.58 25.33 7.33
CA ASP A 76 3.52 24.98 5.92
C ASP A 76 3.86 23.50 5.78
N TRP A 77 2.87 22.71 5.39
CA TRP A 77 2.96 21.25 5.27
C TRP A 77 2.67 20.82 3.82
N PRO A 78 3.69 20.46 3.02
CA PRO A 78 3.53 20.14 1.59
C PRO A 78 2.47 19.07 1.27
N ALA A 79 2.32 18.06 2.13
CA ALA A 79 1.31 17.02 1.94
C ALA A 79 -0.14 17.56 1.95
N THR A 80 -0.37 18.75 2.52
CA THR A 80 -1.69 19.40 2.56
C THR A 80 -2.00 20.22 1.30
N THR A 81 -0.99 20.56 0.50
CA THR A 81 -1.11 21.38 -0.72
C THR A 81 -1.07 20.56 -2.02
N GLY A 82 -1.02 19.23 -1.91
CA GLY A 82 -0.97 18.32 -3.06
C GLY A 82 0.42 17.77 -3.37
N GLU A 83 1.47 18.28 -2.71
CA GLU A 83 2.83 17.76 -2.79
C GLU A 83 3.01 16.57 -1.83
N LYS A 84 2.26 15.50 -2.12
CA LYS A 84 2.27 14.27 -1.30
C LYS A 84 3.34 13.30 -1.75
N ILE A 85 3.94 12.60 -0.80
CA ILE A 85 4.85 11.49 -1.08
C ILE A 85 4.02 10.21 -0.95
N PRO A 86 3.84 9.42 -2.03
CA PRO A 86 2.96 8.24 -2.03
C PRO A 86 3.60 7.02 -1.33
N VAL A 87 4.24 7.25 -0.18
CA VAL A 87 4.82 6.24 0.70
C VAL A 87 4.27 6.48 2.09
N MET A 88 3.70 5.45 2.70
CA MET A 88 3.08 5.55 4.02
C MET A 88 4.03 6.20 5.03
N GLY A 89 3.56 7.27 5.70
CA GLY A 89 4.32 7.98 6.73
C GLY A 89 5.26 9.08 6.21
N TYR A 90 5.61 9.12 4.93
CA TYR A 90 6.50 10.15 4.38
C TYR A 90 5.84 11.53 4.28
N ASP A 91 4.52 11.60 4.34
CA ASP A 91 3.81 12.87 4.54
C ASP A 91 4.29 13.58 5.83
N PHE A 92 4.83 12.86 6.82
CA PHE A 92 5.39 13.43 8.06
C PHE A 92 6.90 13.66 8.02
N ALA A 93 7.52 13.71 6.84
CA ALA A 93 8.94 14.05 6.71
C ALA A 93 9.21 15.44 7.30
N ALA A 94 9.62 15.49 8.57
CA ALA A 94 9.69 16.72 9.36
C ALA A 94 10.65 17.75 8.77
N ASN A 95 11.67 17.30 8.04
CA ASN A 95 12.59 18.16 7.31
C ASN A 95 11.96 18.93 6.15
N LEU A 96 10.76 18.53 5.69
CA LEU A 96 9.99 19.21 4.64
C LEU A 96 8.87 20.09 5.21
N ILE A 97 8.57 19.98 6.50
CA ILE A 97 7.52 20.76 7.16
C ILE A 97 8.16 22.02 7.75
N SER A 98 7.69 23.18 7.30
CA SER A 98 8.19 24.48 7.79
C SER A 98 7.29 25.02 8.89
N VAL A 99 7.91 25.59 9.92
CA VAL A 99 7.22 26.20 11.06
C VAL A 99 7.65 27.66 11.16
N TYR A 100 6.66 28.56 11.28
CA TYR A 100 6.82 30.01 11.29
C TYR A 100 6.25 30.61 12.57
N PRO A 101 6.95 30.49 13.72
CA PRO A 101 6.43 30.91 15.03
C PRO A 101 5.94 32.36 15.09
N GLU A 102 6.46 33.23 14.23
CA GLU A 102 6.08 34.63 14.09
C GLU A 102 4.68 34.86 13.49
N ARG A 103 4.07 33.83 12.87
CA ARG A 103 2.71 33.89 12.30
C ARG A 103 1.63 33.46 13.30
N LYS A 104 1.99 33.21 14.56
CA LYS A 104 1.06 32.78 15.63
C LYS A 104 0.09 33.87 16.06
#